data_AF-A0AAW2IUE1-F1
#
_entry.id   AF-A0AAW2IUE1-F1
#
_cell.length_a   1.000
_cell.length_b   1.000
_cell.length_c   1.000
_cell.angle_alpha   90.00
_cell.angle_beta   90.00
_cell.angle_gamma   90.00
#
_symmetry.space_group_name_H-M   'P 1'
#
loop_
_entity.id
_entity.type
_entity.pdbx_description
1 polymer ?
#
loop_
_entity_poly.entity_id
_entity_poly.type
_entity_poly.pdbx_seq_one_letter_code
_entity_poly.pdbx_strand_id
1 'polypeptide(L)'
;MSPYLFVLVMEVLTLILHQFIDQDGKFSYHWRCDELQLFQLGFADDLLLFSRADMSSIHIFKRGLMVFADLSGLQVNPQKSHLILSRSDSVHRDILLLILGYREGHLPLCYLGLPLLASMLTIADYKPILQKIDDRIRGWDGICYPLQ
;
A
#
# COMPACT_ATOMS: atom_id res chain seq x y z
N MET A 1 -10.84 10.11 -14.04
CA MET A 1 -12.03 9.76 -13.22
C MET A 1 -12.29 10.87 -12.23
N SER A 2 -13.56 11.11 -11.85
CA SER A 2 -13.87 11.97 -10.69
C SER A 2 -13.38 11.29 -9.40
N PRO A 3 -12.87 12.05 -8.40
CA PRO A 3 -12.38 11.48 -7.14
C PRO A 3 -13.41 10.60 -6.41
N TYR A 4 -14.67 11.01 -6.37
CA TYR A 4 -15.74 10.25 -5.71
C TYR A 4 -16.03 8.92 -6.41
N LEU A 5 -16.05 8.93 -7.75
CA LEU A 5 -16.25 7.71 -8.52
C LEU A 5 -15.10 6.73 -8.29
N PHE A 6 -13.87 7.25 -8.22
CA PHE A 6 -12.70 6.43 -7.96
C PHE A 6 -12.78 5.77 -6.57
N VAL A 7 -13.21 6.50 -5.53
CA VAL A 7 -13.42 5.92 -4.19
C VAL A 7 -14.45 4.80 -4.23
N LEU A 8 -15.57 4.98 -4.93
CA LEU A 8 -16.59 3.92 -5.09
C LEU A 8 -16.03 2.69 -5.80
N VAL A 9 -15.22 2.89 -6.84
CA VAL A 9 -14.58 1.77 -7.55
C VAL A 9 -13.57 1.05 -6.63
N MET A 10 -12.80 1.77 -5.81
CA MET A 10 -11.91 1.16 -4.82
C MET A 10 -12.66 0.42 -3.72
N GLU A 11 -13.86 0.87 -3.34
CA GLU A 11 -14.73 0.15 -2.40
C GLU A 11 -15.13 -1.22 -2.96
N VAL A 12 -15.43 -1.29 -4.27
CA VAL A 12 -15.72 -2.57 -4.95
C VAL A 12 -14.52 -3.52 -4.88
N LEU A 13 -13.28 -3.01 -5.03
CA LEU A 13 -12.08 -3.83 -4.84
C LEU A 13 -12.02 -4.41 -3.42
N THR A 14 -12.26 -3.57 -2.40
CA THR A 14 -12.28 -4.00 -1.00
C THR A 14 -13.30 -5.12 -0.77
N LEU A 15 -14.51 -4.98 -1.32
CA LEU A 15 -15.58 -5.98 -1.22
C LEU A 15 -15.22 -7.30 -1.91
N ILE A 16 -14.63 -7.24 -3.11
CA ILE A 16 -14.18 -8.44 -3.84
C ILE A 16 -13.13 -9.20 -3.03
N LEU A 17 -12.14 -8.49 -2.48
CA LEU A 17 -11.09 -9.10 -1.68
C LEU A 17 -11.63 -9.71 -0.38
N HIS A 18 -12.49 -9.00 0.33
CA HIS A 18 -13.16 -9.51 1.52
C HIS A 18 -13.94 -10.79 1.23
N GLN A 19 -14.68 -10.82 0.11
CA GLN A 19 -15.44 -11.99 -0.29
C GLN A 19 -14.52 -13.21 -0.57
N PHE A 20 -13.38 -13.00 -1.24
CA PHE A 20 -12.44 -14.10 -1.48
C PHE A 20 -11.75 -14.60 -0.20
N ILE A 21 -11.43 -13.68 0.71
CA ILE A 21 -10.85 -14.01 2.02
C ILE A 21 -11.83 -14.87 2.83
N ASP A 22 -13.10 -14.49 2.90
CA ASP A 22 -14.14 -15.23 3.62
C ASP A 22 -14.42 -16.60 3.00
N GLN A 23 -14.40 -16.71 1.67
CA GLN A 23 -14.73 -17.95 0.96
C GLN A 23 -13.62 -19.01 1.02
N ASP A 24 -12.35 -18.61 0.93
CA ASP A 24 -11.24 -19.57 0.91
C ASP A 24 -10.94 -20.11 2.33
N GLY A 25 -11.15 -19.29 3.37
CA GLY A 25 -10.93 -19.66 4.78
C GLY A 25 -9.47 -19.97 5.15
N LYS A 26 -8.55 -19.88 4.18
CA LYS A 26 -7.11 -20.15 4.33
C LYS A 26 -6.27 -18.87 4.35
N PHE A 27 -6.88 -17.73 4.12
CA PHE A 27 -6.20 -16.45 4.21
C PHE A 27 -5.70 -16.23 5.64
N SER A 28 -4.44 -15.83 5.76
CA SER A 28 -3.83 -15.53 7.04
C SER A 28 -3.44 -14.06 7.09
N TYR A 29 -3.99 -13.34 8.06
CA TYR A 29 -3.63 -11.95 8.28
C TYR A 29 -2.17 -11.83 8.73
N HIS A 30 -1.60 -10.66 8.47
CA HIS A 30 -0.30 -10.33 9.04
C HIS A 30 -0.42 -10.29 10.58
N TRP A 31 0.57 -10.81 11.32
CA TRP A 31 0.51 -10.98 12.77
C TRP A 31 0.20 -9.71 13.58
N ARG A 32 0.57 -8.52 13.07
CA ARG A 32 0.22 -7.22 13.68
C ARG A 32 -1.16 -6.68 13.29
N CYS A 33 -1.79 -7.30 12.30
CA CYS A 33 -3.03 -6.87 11.69
C CYS A 33 -4.17 -7.88 11.93
N ASP A 34 -3.89 -8.97 12.65
CA ASP A 34 -4.84 -10.06 12.90
C ASP A 34 -6.00 -9.61 13.78
N GLU A 35 -5.71 -8.88 14.87
CA GLU A 35 -6.75 -8.32 15.76
C GLU A 35 -7.70 -7.35 15.05
N LEU A 36 -7.18 -6.61 14.06
CA LEU A 36 -7.94 -5.62 13.29
C LEU A 36 -8.51 -6.19 11.98
N GLN A 37 -8.21 -7.45 11.66
CA GLN A 37 -8.51 -8.09 10.37
C GLN A 37 -8.14 -7.20 9.16
N LEU A 38 -7.05 -6.45 9.29
CA LEU A 38 -6.65 -5.44 8.31
C LEU A 38 -5.84 -6.10 7.20
N PHE A 39 -6.42 -6.17 6.00
CA PHE A 39 -5.77 -6.72 4.80
C PHE A 39 -5.47 -5.67 3.73
N GLN A 40 -6.05 -4.47 3.83
CA GLN A 40 -5.93 -3.41 2.82
C GLN A 40 -5.89 -2.03 3.46
N LEU A 41 -5.04 -1.15 2.92
CA LEU A 41 -5.04 0.29 3.15
C LEU A 41 -4.88 0.99 1.81
N GLY A 42 -5.80 1.88 1.46
CA GLY A 42 -5.77 2.63 0.21
C GLY A 42 -5.88 4.13 0.43
N PHE A 43 -5.13 4.90 -0.35
CA PHE A 43 -5.29 6.35 -0.44
C PHE A 43 -5.11 6.78 -1.90
N ALA A 44 -6.18 7.30 -2.51
CA ALA A 44 -6.22 7.57 -3.95
C ALA A 44 -5.71 6.33 -4.73
N ASP A 45 -4.75 6.51 -5.62
CA ASP A 45 -4.17 5.46 -6.46
C ASP A 45 -3.16 4.55 -5.74
N ASP A 46 -2.74 4.88 -4.52
CA ASP A 46 -1.79 4.08 -3.75
C ASP A 46 -2.53 3.04 -2.89
N LEU A 47 -2.17 1.76 -3.07
CA LEU A 47 -2.75 0.62 -2.37
C LEU A 47 -1.66 -0.18 -1.64
N LEU A 48 -1.88 -0.46 -0.36
CA LEU A 48 -1.10 -1.40 0.44
C LEU A 48 -1.97 -2.60 0.81
N LEU A 49 -1.47 -3.79 0.52
CA LEU A 49 -2.11 -5.05 0.87
C LEU A 49 -1.26 -5.79 1.90
N PHE A 50 -1.90 -6.26 2.96
CA PHE A 50 -1.26 -6.93 4.09
C PHE A 50 -1.75 -8.37 4.18
N SER A 51 -0.81 -9.31 4.23
CA SER A 51 -1.08 -10.72 4.52
C SER A 51 0.14 -11.35 5.17
N ARG A 52 -0.02 -12.56 5.70
CA ARG A 52 1.12 -13.42 5.98
C ARG A 52 1.78 -13.83 4.66
N ALA A 53 3.10 -14.07 4.69
CA ALA A 53 3.88 -14.46 3.51
C ALA A 53 3.62 -15.92 3.11
N ASP A 54 2.38 -16.25 2.75
CA ASP A 54 1.95 -17.57 2.34
C ASP A 54 1.36 -17.57 0.92
N MET A 55 1.49 -18.72 0.27
CA MET A 55 1.07 -18.91 -1.12
C MET A 55 -0.45 -18.74 -1.27
N SER A 56 -1.24 -19.24 -0.32
CA SER A 56 -2.70 -19.12 -0.32
C SER A 56 -3.15 -17.66 -0.31
N SER A 57 -2.66 -16.87 0.63
CA SER A 57 -3.01 -15.45 0.76
C SER A 57 -2.63 -14.65 -0.49
N ILE A 58 -1.46 -14.91 -1.06
CA ILE A 58 -1.00 -14.22 -2.27
C ILE A 58 -1.81 -14.63 -3.51
N HIS A 59 -2.21 -15.89 -3.62
CA HIS A 59 -3.12 -16.34 -4.68
C HIS A 59 -4.50 -15.66 -4.58
N ILE A 60 -5.02 -15.50 -3.37
CA ILE A 60 -6.28 -14.79 -3.11
C ILE A 60 -6.18 -13.34 -3.59
N PHE A 61 -5.12 -12.61 -3.21
CA PHE A 61 -4.92 -11.25 -3.68
C PHE A 61 -4.77 -11.16 -5.19
N LYS A 62 -3.97 -12.03 -5.80
CA LYS A 62 -3.80 -12.05 -7.26
C LYS A 62 -5.14 -12.28 -7.96
N ARG A 63 -5.94 -13.23 -7.50
CA ARG A 63 -7.26 -13.53 -8.07
C ARG A 63 -8.22 -12.35 -7.92
N GLY A 64 -8.28 -11.74 -6.74
CA GLY A 64 -9.13 -10.57 -6.51
C GLY A 64 -8.74 -9.37 -7.38
N LEU A 65 -7.45 -9.09 -7.51
CA LEU A 65 -6.93 -8.05 -8.40
C LEU A 65 -7.23 -8.33 -9.87
N MET A 66 -7.15 -9.58 -10.32
CA MET A 66 -7.53 -9.96 -11.69
C MET A 66 -9.03 -9.74 -11.94
N VAL A 67 -9.89 -10.22 -11.06
CA VAL A 67 -11.35 -10.04 -11.18
C VAL A 67 -11.72 -8.56 -11.17
N PHE A 68 -11.08 -7.78 -10.29
CA PHE A 68 -11.28 -6.35 -10.25
C PHE A 68 -10.82 -5.67 -11.55
N ALA A 69 -9.69 -6.08 -12.11
CA ALA A 69 -9.20 -5.54 -13.38
C ALA A 69 -10.13 -5.87 -14.54
N ASP A 70 -10.72 -7.06 -14.58
CA ASP A 70 -11.68 -7.47 -15.60
C ASP A 70 -13.00 -6.67 -15.49
N LEU A 71 -13.45 -6.36 -14.27
CA LEU A 71 -14.70 -5.62 -14.02
C LEU A 71 -14.55 -4.10 -14.22
N SER A 72 -13.46 -3.52 -13.73
CA SER A 72 -13.25 -2.07 -13.72
C SER A 72 -12.43 -1.56 -14.91
N GLY A 73 -11.69 -2.44 -15.59
CA GLY A 73 -10.68 -2.07 -16.58
C GLY A 73 -9.41 -1.46 -15.96
N LEU A 74 -9.34 -1.32 -14.63
CA LEU A 74 -8.17 -0.77 -13.94
C LEU A 74 -7.16 -1.87 -13.63
N GLN A 75 -5.97 -1.75 -14.19
CA GLN A 75 -4.89 -2.71 -13.98
C GLN A 75 -3.86 -2.15 -13.00
N VAL A 76 -3.41 -3.04 -12.11
CA VAL A 76 -2.26 -2.75 -11.24
C VAL A 76 -1.01 -2.64 -12.10
N ASN A 77 -0.20 -1.61 -11.85
CA ASN A 77 1.05 -1.42 -12.60
C ASN A 77 2.19 -2.25 -11.99
N PRO A 78 2.62 -3.36 -12.62
CA PRO A 78 3.65 -4.24 -12.06
C PRO A 78 5.02 -3.58 -11.93
N GLN A 79 5.28 -2.47 -12.63
CA GLN A 79 6.54 -1.74 -12.52
C GLN A 79 6.60 -0.83 -11.29
N LYS A 80 5.44 -0.37 -10.82
CA LYS A 80 5.30 0.47 -9.61
C LYS A 80 4.92 -0.33 -8.37
N SER A 81 4.36 -1.53 -8.57
CA SER A 81 3.99 -2.43 -7.48
C SER A 81 5.18 -3.23 -7.00
N HIS A 82 5.29 -3.33 -5.68
CA HIS A 82 6.39 -4.01 -5.02
C HIS A 82 5.84 -5.04 -4.03
N LEU A 83 6.48 -6.20 -3.98
CA LEU A 83 6.26 -7.17 -2.90
C LEU A 83 7.34 -6.97 -1.84
N ILE A 84 6.92 -6.66 -0.61
CA ILE A 84 7.83 -6.49 0.53
C ILE A 84 7.61 -7.67 1.48
N LEU A 85 8.68 -8.42 1.73
CA LEU A 85 8.66 -9.57 2.63
C LEU A 85 9.53 -9.31 3.85
N SER A 86 9.11 -9.85 5.00
CA SER A 86 9.93 -9.78 6.22
C SER A 86 11.23 -10.57 6.04
N ARG A 87 12.27 -10.16 6.77
CA ARG A 87 13.62 -10.74 6.65
C ARG A 87 13.66 -12.24 7.02
N SER A 88 12.66 -12.76 7.75
CA SER A 88 12.55 -14.18 8.12
C SER A 88 12.11 -15.11 6.98
N ASP A 89 11.38 -14.61 5.97
CA ASP A 89 10.67 -15.48 5.03
C ASP A 89 11.45 -15.68 3.72
N SER A 90 12.72 -16.11 3.82
CA SER A 90 13.61 -16.24 2.65
C SER A 90 13.25 -17.39 1.71
N VAL A 91 12.65 -18.46 2.23
CA VAL A 91 12.44 -19.72 1.47
C VAL A 91 11.36 -19.60 0.39
N HIS A 92 10.36 -18.74 0.61
CA HIS A 92 9.24 -18.59 -0.32
C HIS A 92 9.32 -17.33 -1.19
N ARG A 93 10.34 -16.47 -1.02
CA ARG A 93 10.41 -15.17 -1.71
C ARG A 93 10.32 -15.29 -3.22
N ASP A 94 11.20 -16.10 -3.80
CA ASP A 94 11.32 -16.24 -5.25
C ASP A 94 10.02 -16.76 -5.87
N ILE A 95 9.34 -17.68 -5.16
CA ILE A 95 8.08 -18.27 -5.59
C ILE A 95 6.96 -17.22 -5.53
N LEU A 96 6.89 -16.44 -4.46
CA LEU A 96 5.88 -15.40 -4.29
C LEU A 96 6.05 -14.26 -5.30
N LEU A 97 7.30 -13.86 -5.57
CA LEU A 97 7.66 -12.90 -6.60
C LEU A 97 7.27 -13.41 -7.99
N LEU A 98 7.52 -14.69 -8.28
CA LEU A 98 7.12 -15.32 -9.54
C LEU A 98 5.59 -15.35 -9.72
N ILE A 99 4.84 -15.61 -8.64
CA ILE A 99 3.37 -15.64 -8.69
C ILE A 99 2.80 -14.26 -8.97
N LEU A 100 3.24 -13.23 -8.26
CA LEU A 100 2.71 -11.87 -8.43
C LEU A 100 3.27 -11.17 -9.68
N GLY A 101 4.48 -11.51 -10.11
CA GLY A 101 5.17 -10.84 -11.20
C GLY A 101 5.61 -9.42 -10.86
N TYR A 102 5.70 -9.09 -9.56
CA TYR A 102 6.13 -7.78 -9.06
C TYR A 102 7.61 -7.79 -8.72
N ARG A 103 8.19 -6.59 -8.64
CA ARG A 103 9.58 -6.43 -8.18
C ARG A 103 9.64 -6.59 -6.67
N GLU A 104 10.73 -7.16 -6.17
CA GLU A 104 11.01 -7.13 -4.74
C GLU A 104 11.18 -5.68 -4.29
N GLY A 105 10.50 -5.32 -3.22
CA GLY A 105 10.64 -4.04 -2.53
C GLY A 105 11.45 -4.22 -1.24
N HIS A 106 12.16 -3.18 -0.85
CA HIS A 106 12.85 -3.13 0.43
C HIS A 106 12.29 -2.00 1.28
N LEU A 107 12.27 -2.22 2.59
CA LEU A 107 11.97 -1.16 3.56
C LEU A 107 13.23 -0.32 3.80
N PRO A 108 13.10 1.00 4.03
CA PRO A 108 11.86 1.77 4.17
C PRO A 108 11.18 2.14 2.83
N LEU A 109 9.84 2.00 2.75
CA LEU A 109 9.04 2.33 1.56
C LEU A 109 8.40 3.72 1.72
N CYS A 110 8.43 4.58 0.72
CA CYS A 110 7.68 5.85 0.79
C CYS A 110 6.19 5.65 0.45
N TYR A 111 5.28 5.93 1.39
CA TYR A 111 3.82 5.98 1.16
C TYR A 111 3.32 7.37 1.53
N LEU A 112 2.64 8.05 0.59
CA LEU A 112 2.17 9.43 0.77
C LEU A 112 3.30 10.43 1.11
N GLY A 113 4.53 10.16 0.68
CA GLY A 113 5.70 10.99 0.98
C GLY A 113 6.31 10.76 2.38
N LEU A 114 5.85 9.75 3.11
CA LEU A 114 6.38 9.29 4.39
C LEU A 114 7.13 7.97 4.24
N PRO A 115 8.33 7.82 4.83
CA PRO A 115 8.97 6.53 4.92
C PRO A 115 8.17 5.62 5.87
N LEU A 116 7.51 4.59 5.35
CA LEU A 116 6.99 3.45 6.10
C LEU A 116 8.17 2.60 6.55
N LEU A 117 8.44 2.63 7.85
CA LEU A 117 9.37 1.74 8.52
C LEU A 117 8.63 0.59 9.21
N ALA A 118 9.29 -0.56 9.37
CA ALA A 118 8.76 -1.69 10.16
C ALA A 118 8.73 -1.42 11.68
N SER A 119 9.34 -0.33 12.12
CA SER A 119 9.36 0.16 13.50
C SER A 119 8.44 1.37 13.68
N MET A 120 8.07 1.68 14.93
CA MET A 120 7.41 2.94 15.27
C MET A 120 8.17 4.10 14.63
N LEU A 121 7.45 4.98 13.93
CA LEU A 121 8.01 6.18 13.31
C LEU A 121 8.69 7.01 14.40
N THR A 122 9.99 7.22 14.26
CA THR A 122 10.77 8.03 15.19
C THR A 122 10.65 9.49 14.74
N ILE A 123 10.82 10.46 15.65
CA ILE A 123 10.78 11.90 15.35
C ILE A 123 11.71 12.27 14.16
N ALA A 124 12.81 11.52 13.99
CA ALA A 124 13.74 11.69 12.87
C ALA A 124 13.11 11.41 11.49
N ASP A 125 12.14 10.49 11.41
CA ASP A 125 11.48 10.08 10.15
C ASP A 125 10.47 11.13 9.66
N TYR A 126 10.04 12.04 10.55
CA TYR A 126 9.17 13.19 10.21
C TYR A 126 9.95 14.42 9.70
N LYS A 127 11.29 14.45 9.83
CA LYS A 127 12.13 15.54 9.32
C LYS A 127 11.86 15.93 7.85
N PRO A 128 11.70 15.00 6.88
CA PRO A 128 11.42 15.38 5.49
C PRO A 128 10.05 16.08 5.33
N ILE A 129 9.06 15.76 6.15
CA ILE A 129 7.79 16.50 6.18
C ILE A 129 8.01 17.90 6.74
N LEU A 130 8.67 17.99 7.90
CA LEU A 130 8.93 19.27 8.56
C LEU A 130 9.72 20.20 7.63
N GLN A 131 10.72 19.69 6.91
CA GLN A 131 11.46 20.45 5.90
C GLN A 131 10.55 20.95 4.77
N LYS A 132 9.65 20.12 4.24
CA LYS A 132 8.69 20.57 3.20
C LYS A 132 7.71 21.64 3.72
N ILE A 133 7.32 21.55 4.98
CA ILE A 133 6.47 22.57 5.62
C ILE A 133 7.26 23.87 5.81
N ASP A 134 8.47 23.79 6.35
CA ASP A 134 9.37 24.95 6.54
C ASP A 134 9.70 25.63 5.21
N ASP A 135 9.94 24.86 4.15
CA ASP A 135 10.21 25.40 2.82
C ASP A 135 8.98 26.10 2.22
N ARG A 136 7.77 25.59 2.49
CA ARG A 136 6.52 26.27 2.13
C ARG A 136 6.31 27.57 2.90
N ILE A 137 6.57 27.56 4.21
CA ILE A 137 6.44 28.75 5.07
C ILE A 137 7.45 29.82 4.65
N ARG A 138 8.71 29.44 4.41
CA ARG A 138 9.74 30.36 3.91
C ARG A 138 9.41 30.92 2.52
N GLY A 139 8.72 30.14 1.69
CA GLY A 139 8.17 30.62 0.42
C GLY A 139 7.05 31.67 0.58
N TRP A 140 6.38 31.73 1.73
CA TRP A 140 5.33 32.71 2.04
C TRP A 140 5.89 34.00 2.65
N ASP A 141 7.01 33.95 3.36
CA ASP A 141 7.69 35.15 3.89
C ASP A 141 8.17 36.10 2.77
N GLY A 142 8.35 35.60 1.54
CA GLY A 142 8.67 36.42 0.37
C GLY A 142 7.48 37.19 -0.25
N ILE A 143 6.25 36.97 0.22
CA ILE A 143 5.02 37.60 -0.34
C ILE A 143 4.53 38.78 0.53
N CYS A 144 5.01 38.91 1.77
CA CYS A 144 4.74 40.08 2.60
C CYS A 144 5.72 41.21 2.25
N TYR A 145 5.35 42.04 1.28
CA TYR A 145 5.98 43.34 1.03
C TYR A 145 6.05 44.17 2.32
N PRO A 146 7.12 44.95 2.55
CA PRO A 146 7.17 45.88 3.67
C PRO A 146 6.11 46.96 3.44
N LEU A 147 5.14 47.05 4.35
CA LEU A 147 4.30 48.23 4.49
C LEU A 147 5.20 49.36 4.99
N GLN A 148 5.55 50.26 4.08
CA GLN A 148 6.18 51.56 4.35
C GLN A 148 5.14 52.66 4.24
#